data_AF-A0A0M9G2I0-F1
#
_entry.id   AF-A0A0M9G2I0-F1
#
_cell.length_a   1.000
_cell.length_b   1.000
_cell.length_c   1.000
_cell.angle_alpha   90.00
_cell.angle_beta   90.00
_cell.angle_gamma   90.00
#
_symmetry.space_group_name_H-M   'P 1'
#
loop_
_entity.id
_entity.type
_entity.pdbx_description
1 polymer ?
#
loop_
_entity_poly.entity_id
_entity_poly.type
_entity_poly.pdbx_seq_one_letter_code
_entity_poly.pdbx_strand_id
1 'polypeptide(L)'
;MSKLARTLVKPITVPVAACARKVAAMDEPLKRHIDAYEAKGEDITAAVWREYVDGQRALLSHRWAKLKNETAYLTSGQMAITDLTFADFLFFARFLTKCLFLFLVAVMVGRRSVFPPLEPTSSFVEETVRNWQPNHLSGVAGAEYIKAYKETAKEEQSV
;
A
#
# COMPACT_ATOMS: atom_id res chain seq x y z
N MET A 1 -19.20 27.04 36.07
CA MET A 1 -19.05 26.80 34.61
C MET A 1 -20.36 27.12 33.90
N SER A 2 -20.37 28.07 32.97
CA SER A 2 -21.58 28.47 32.23
C SER A 2 -22.02 27.38 31.24
N LYS A 3 -23.31 27.35 30.87
CA LYS A 3 -23.86 26.36 29.91
C LYS A 3 -23.12 26.37 28.56
N LEU A 4 -22.61 27.53 28.15
CA LEU A 4 -21.81 27.73 26.93
C LEU A 4 -20.46 27.00 26.96
N ALA A 5 -19.74 27.05 28.08
CA ALA A 5 -18.47 26.31 28.24
C ALA A 5 -18.70 24.80 28.16
N ARG A 6 -19.83 24.31 28.70
CA ARG A 6 -20.19 22.89 28.66
C ARG A 6 -20.57 22.42 27.25
N THR A 7 -21.17 23.27 26.41
CA THR A 7 -21.48 22.93 25.01
C THR A 7 -20.27 22.94 24.09
N LEU A 8 -19.28 23.81 24.35
CA LEU A 8 -18.05 23.88 23.56
C LEU A 8 -17.10 22.70 23.81
N VAL A 9 -17.15 22.09 25.00
CA VAL A 9 -16.28 20.98 25.41
C VAL A 9 -16.89 19.60 25.12
N LYS A 10 -18.22 19.52 24.91
CA LYS A 10 -18.94 18.29 24.51
C LYS A 10 -18.38 17.58 23.27
N PRO A 11 -18.07 18.25 22.14
CA PRO A 11 -17.56 17.57 20.95
C PRO A 11 -16.17 16.93 21.16
N ILE A 12 -15.42 17.36 22.18
CA ILE A 12 -14.09 16.81 22.51
C ILE A 12 -14.23 15.68 23.56
N THR A 13 -15.09 15.88 24.55
CA THR A 13 -15.24 14.94 25.68
C THR A 13 -16.03 13.68 25.34
N VAL A 14 -16.98 13.75 24.41
CA VAL A 14 -17.79 12.59 24.01
C VAL A 14 -16.95 11.51 23.28
N PRO A 15 -16.11 11.85 22.29
CA PRO A 15 -15.22 10.89 21.66
C PRO A 15 -14.19 10.31 22.63
N VAL A 16 -13.60 11.15 23.49
CA VAL A 16 -12.61 10.70 24.48
C VAL A 16 -13.22 9.70 25.46
N ALA A 17 -14.43 9.97 25.97
CA ALA A 17 -15.14 9.04 26.84
C ALA A 17 -15.53 7.73 26.13
N ALA A 18 -15.85 7.78 24.83
CA ALA A 18 -16.12 6.59 24.03
C ALA A 18 -14.85 5.74 23.79
N CYS A 19 -13.71 6.39 23.55
CA CYS A 19 -12.42 5.71 23.45
C CYS A 19 -11.99 5.08 24.78
N ALA A 20 -12.12 5.78 25.89
CA ALA A 20 -11.79 5.25 27.22
C ALA A 20 -12.60 3.99 27.56
N ARG A 21 -13.89 3.95 27.17
CA ARG A 21 -14.72 2.74 27.32
C ARG A 21 -14.24 1.57 26.47
N LYS A 22 -13.70 1.83 25.27
CA LYS A 22 -13.12 0.78 24.42
C LYS A 22 -11.80 0.27 24.98
N VAL A 23 -10.94 1.15 25.48
CA VAL A 23 -9.68 0.76 26.14
C VAL A 23 -9.94 -0.07 27.40
N ALA A 24 -10.96 0.29 28.19
CA ALA A 24 -11.36 -0.49 29.36
C ALA A 24 -11.85 -1.92 29.04
N ALA A 25 -12.27 -2.17 27.79
CA ALA A 25 -12.72 -3.46 27.29
C ALA A 25 -11.62 -4.24 26.54
N MET A 26 -10.40 -3.70 26.46
CA MET A 26 -9.24 -4.39 25.85
C MET A 26 -8.59 -5.37 26.81
N ASP A 27 -7.81 -6.30 26.25
CA ASP A 27 -6.99 -7.23 27.02
C ASP A 27 -6.05 -6.50 27.98
N GLU A 28 -5.91 -7.06 29.18
CA GLU A 28 -5.20 -6.47 30.31
C GLU A 28 -3.75 -6.01 30.01
N PRO A 29 -2.94 -6.74 29.19
CA PRO A 29 -1.59 -6.27 28.84
C PRO A 29 -1.60 -5.03 27.95
N LEU A 30 -2.52 -4.95 26.99
CA LEU A 30 -2.64 -3.84 26.05
C LEU A 30 -3.17 -2.60 26.78
N LYS A 31 -4.12 -2.79 27.68
CA LYS A 31 -4.66 -1.73 28.54
C LYS A 31 -3.58 -1.11 29.43
N ARG A 32 -2.78 -1.93 30.13
CA ARG A 32 -1.65 -1.43 30.95
C ARG A 32 -0.63 -0.64 30.15
N HIS A 33 -0.39 -1.06 28.91
CA HIS A 33 0.52 -0.36 28.01
C HIS A 33 -0.05 1.02 27.63
N ILE A 34 -1.34 1.10 27.29
CA ILE A 34 -2.04 2.35 26.99
C ILE A 34 -2.04 3.29 28.20
N ASP A 35 -2.44 2.80 29.37
CA ASP A 35 -2.52 3.58 30.60
C ASP A 35 -1.13 4.13 31.01
N ALA A 36 -0.05 3.39 30.76
CA ALA A 36 1.32 3.82 31.06
C ALA A 36 1.80 4.98 30.16
N TYR A 37 1.38 5.04 28.90
CA TYR A 37 1.67 6.17 28.01
C TYR A 37 0.77 7.38 28.32
N GLU A 38 -0.50 7.14 28.64
CA GLU A 38 -1.42 8.20 29.07
C GLU A 38 -0.93 8.87 30.37
N ALA A 39 -0.45 8.09 31.35
CA ALA A 39 0.14 8.61 32.59
C ALA A 39 1.39 9.47 32.38
N LYS A 40 2.13 9.28 31.27
CA LYS A 40 3.30 10.07 30.89
C LYS A 40 2.95 11.30 30.04
N GLY A 41 1.69 11.43 29.61
CA GLY A 41 1.26 12.49 28.69
C GLY A 41 1.82 12.34 27.28
N GLU A 42 2.25 11.13 26.89
CA GLU A 42 2.84 10.86 25.58
C GLU A 42 1.81 10.29 24.60
N ASP A 43 1.97 10.61 23.31
CA ASP A 43 1.17 10.00 22.24
C ASP A 43 1.61 8.55 22.00
N ILE A 44 0.81 7.62 22.51
CA ILE A 44 1.02 6.18 22.34
C ILE A 44 1.10 5.76 20.88
N THR A 45 0.32 6.36 19.98
CA THR A 45 0.29 5.93 18.57
C THR A 45 1.61 6.27 17.89
N ALA A 46 2.15 7.45 18.17
CA ALA A 46 3.45 7.87 17.67
C ALA A 46 4.60 7.07 18.31
N ALA A 47 4.48 6.67 19.59
CA ALA A 47 5.48 5.85 20.27
C ALA A 47 5.52 4.42 19.74
N VAL A 48 4.36 3.76 19.63
CA VAL A 48 4.23 2.40 19.10
C VAL A 48 4.65 2.33 17.64
N TRP A 49 4.33 3.35 16.84
CA TRP A 49 4.81 3.42 15.46
C TRP A 49 6.34 3.47 15.38
N ARG A 50 6.99 4.27 16.23
CA ARG A 50 8.45 4.33 16.30
C ARG A 50 9.04 2.98 16.72
N GLU A 51 8.50 2.37 17.76
CA GLU A 51 8.92 1.04 18.23
C GLU A 51 8.79 -0.02 17.13
N TYR A 52 7.67 -0.01 16.40
CA TYR A 52 7.48 -0.88 15.25
C TYR A 52 8.52 -0.65 14.17
N VAL A 53 8.75 0.60 13.75
CA VAL A 53 9.71 0.95 12.70
C VAL A 53 11.13 0.57 13.11
N ASP A 54 11.53 0.85 14.35
CA ASP A 54 12.85 0.52 14.87
C ASP A 54 13.04 -0.99 14.99
N GLY A 55 12.01 -1.73 15.43
CA GLY A 55 11.98 -3.18 15.40
C GLY A 55 12.11 -3.75 13.98
N GLN A 56 11.38 -3.18 13.01
CA GLN A 56 11.51 -3.60 11.60
C GLN A 56 12.92 -3.34 11.07
N ARG A 57 13.54 -2.20 11.41
CA ARG A 57 14.91 -1.84 11.01
C ARG A 57 15.94 -2.79 11.60
N ALA A 58 15.83 -3.10 12.90
CA ALA A 58 16.73 -4.04 13.57
C ALA A 58 16.67 -5.44 12.93
N LEU A 59 15.48 -5.85 12.44
CA LEU A 59 15.30 -7.13 11.75
C LEU A 59 15.82 -7.16 10.30
N LEU A 60 16.16 -6.02 9.69
CA LEU A 60 16.58 -5.98 8.28
C LEU A 60 17.87 -6.77 8.05
N SER A 61 18.85 -6.65 8.94
CA SER A 61 20.13 -7.38 8.84
C SER A 61 19.91 -8.89 8.89
N HIS A 62 19.10 -9.35 9.83
CA HIS A 62 18.71 -10.76 9.96
C HIS A 62 17.97 -11.25 8.71
N ARG A 63 16.98 -10.49 8.22
CA ARG A 63 16.22 -10.85 7.01
C ARG A 63 17.13 -10.95 5.79
N TRP A 64 18.09 -10.04 5.66
CA TRP A 64 19.06 -10.05 4.57
C TRP A 64 20.00 -11.26 4.63
N ALA A 65 20.53 -11.58 5.82
CA ALA A 65 21.35 -12.77 6.03
C ALA A 65 20.57 -14.05 5.71
N LYS A 66 19.32 -14.15 6.18
CA LYS A 66 18.43 -15.27 5.89
C LYS A 66 18.18 -15.42 4.40
N LEU A 67 17.85 -14.33 3.69
CA LEU A 67 17.64 -14.35 2.24
C LEU A 67 18.89 -14.84 1.48
N LYS A 68 20.08 -14.37 1.87
CA LYS A 68 21.35 -14.82 1.27
C LYS A 68 21.58 -16.32 1.48
N ASN A 69 21.36 -16.80 2.71
CA ASN A 69 21.56 -18.21 3.04
C ASN A 69 20.57 -19.11 2.29
N GLU A 70 19.29 -18.72 2.23
CA GLU A 70 18.25 -19.44 1.48
C GLU A 70 18.55 -19.44 -0.02
N THR A 71 19.00 -18.32 -0.57
CA THR A 71 19.40 -18.23 -1.99
C THR A 71 20.61 -19.12 -2.27
N ALA A 72 21.63 -19.08 -1.42
CA ALA A 72 22.81 -19.92 -1.55
C ALA A 72 22.44 -21.42 -1.51
N TYR A 73 21.55 -21.81 -0.59
CA TYR A 73 21.03 -23.16 -0.47
C TYR A 73 20.23 -23.60 -1.70
N LEU A 74 19.40 -22.72 -2.26
CA LEU A 74 18.70 -22.97 -3.53
C LEU A 74 19.67 -23.17 -4.70
N THR A 75 20.73 -22.36 -4.77
CA THR A 75 21.71 -22.42 -5.87
C THR A 75 22.76 -23.51 -5.72
N SER A 76 22.95 -24.08 -4.52
CA SER A 76 23.99 -25.08 -4.25
C SER A 76 23.69 -26.46 -4.84
N GLY A 77 22.48 -26.68 -5.38
CA GLY A 77 22.07 -27.96 -5.94
C GLY A 77 21.86 -29.08 -4.90
N GLN A 78 21.96 -28.75 -3.61
CA GLN A 78 21.75 -29.70 -2.49
C GLN A 78 20.27 -29.90 -2.14
N MET A 79 19.36 -29.28 -2.89
CA MET A 79 17.93 -29.42 -2.66
C MET A 79 17.46 -30.75 -3.26
N ALA A 80 17.36 -31.77 -2.41
CA ALA A 80 16.76 -33.05 -2.78
C ALA A 80 15.25 -32.83 -2.99
N ILE A 81 14.81 -32.75 -4.26
CA ILE A 81 13.40 -32.55 -4.64
C ILE A 81 12.49 -33.65 -4.03
N THR A 82 13.06 -34.81 -3.72
CA THR A 82 12.40 -35.96 -3.11
C THR A 82 12.01 -35.79 -1.65
N ASP A 83 12.62 -34.85 -0.92
CA ASP A 83 12.36 -34.63 0.52
C ASP A 83 11.44 -33.43 0.78
N LEU A 84 10.91 -32.80 -0.28
CA LEU A 84 10.03 -31.64 -0.16
C LEU A 84 8.64 -32.04 0.34
N THR A 85 8.25 -31.49 1.49
CA THR A 85 6.89 -31.65 1.99
C THR A 85 5.92 -30.71 1.25
N PHE A 86 4.62 -31.02 1.34
CA PHE A 86 3.58 -30.12 0.80
C PHE A 86 3.62 -28.72 1.44
N ALA A 87 4.03 -28.64 2.71
CA ALA A 87 4.20 -27.36 3.39
C ALA A 87 5.31 -26.52 2.76
N ASP A 88 6.45 -27.15 2.43
CA ASP A 88 7.57 -26.48 1.75
C ASP A 88 7.14 -25.98 0.37
N PHE A 89 6.37 -26.78 -0.36
CA PHE A 89 5.80 -26.37 -1.64
C PHE A 89 4.93 -25.10 -1.53
N LEU A 90 4.07 -25.01 -0.49
CA LEU A 90 3.28 -23.80 -0.25
C LEU A 90 4.15 -22.58 0.06
N PHE A 91 5.25 -22.76 0.79
CA PHE A 91 6.20 -21.67 1.05
C PHE A 91 6.87 -21.20 -0.25
N PHE A 92 7.31 -22.13 -1.10
CA PHE A 92 7.86 -21.81 -2.41
C PHE A 92 6.86 -21.11 -3.32
N ALA A 93 5.61 -21.58 -3.37
CA ALA A 93 4.56 -20.95 -4.15
C ALA A 93 4.30 -19.51 -3.67
N ARG A 94 4.19 -19.29 -2.36
CA ARG A 94 4.03 -17.94 -1.78
C ARG A 94 5.23 -17.04 -2.11
N PHE A 95 6.45 -17.57 -2.08
CA PHE A 95 7.64 -16.82 -2.47
C PHE A 95 7.59 -16.45 -3.96
N LEU A 96 7.29 -17.41 -4.84
CA LEU A 96 7.17 -17.20 -6.28
C LEU A 96 6.10 -16.17 -6.63
N THR A 97 4.94 -16.22 -5.99
CA THR A 97 3.86 -15.23 -6.20
C THR A 97 4.31 -13.82 -5.81
N LYS A 98 5.09 -13.67 -4.72
CA LYS A 98 5.66 -12.37 -4.33
C LYS A 98 6.68 -11.87 -5.35
N CYS A 99 7.56 -12.75 -5.85
CA CYS A 99 8.51 -12.40 -6.89
C CYS A 99 7.81 -11.99 -8.20
N LEU A 100 6.76 -12.70 -8.61
CA LEU A 100 5.94 -12.35 -9.76
C LEU A 100 5.28 -10.98 -9.57
N PHE A 101 4.74 -10.71 -8.39
CA PHE A 101 4.16 -9.40 -8.09
C PHE A 101 5.20 -8.27 -8.20
N LEU A 102 6.38 -8.45 -7.61
CA LEU A 102 7.48 -7.47 -7.73
C LEU A 102 7.93 -7.27 -9.18
N PHE A 103 7.98 -8.34 -9.97
CA PHE A 103 8.26 -8.28 -11.39
C PHE A 103 7.22 -7.44 -12.14
N LEU A 104 5.92 -7.68 -11.91
CA LEU A 104 4.85 -6.90 -12.53
C LEU A 104 4.95 -5.42 -12.15
N VAL A 105 5.21 -5.10 -10.88
CA VAL A 105 5.43 -3.72 -10.43
C VAL A 105 6.63 -3.09 -11.13
N ALA A 106 7.75 -3.80 -11.21
CA ALA A 106 8.96 -3.33 -11.89
C ALA A 106 8.70 -3.06 -13.39
N VAL A 107 7.94 -3.94 -14.06
CA VAL A 107 7.54 -3.75 -15.46
C VAL A 107 6.66 -2.50 -15.62
N MET A 108 5.67 -2.30 -14.74
CA MET A 108 4.83 -1.10 -14.76
C MET A 108 5.64 0.19 -14.55
N VAL A 109 6.58 0.18 -13.60
CA VAL A 109 7.47 1.31 -13.33
C VAL A 109 8.41 1.58 -14.51
N GLY A 110 9.05 0.53 -15.06
CA GLY A 110 9.96 0.65 -16.19
C GLY A 110 9.24 1.17 -17.44
N ARG A 111 8.00 0.71 -17.67
CA ARG A 111 7.16 1.20 -18.76
C ARG A 111 6.46 2.53 -18.46
N ARG A 112 6.61 3.05 -17.24
CA ARG A 112 5.95 4.27 -16.72
C ARG A 112 4.44 4.30 -16.95
N SER A 113 3.83 3.13 -17.07
CA SER A 113 2.41 2.96 -17.37
C SER A 113 1.90 1.69 -16.71
N VAL A 114 0.78 1.81 -16.01
CA VAL A 114 0.03 0.67 -15.45
C VAL A 114 -0.60 -0.14 -16.59
N PHE A 115 -0.93 0.50 -17.71
CA PHE A 115 -1.55 -0.16 -18.85
C PHE A 115 -0.53 -0.90 -19.70
N PRO A 116 -0.87 -2.11 -20.21
CA PRO A 116 -0.08 -2.79 -21.23
C PRO A 116 0.19 -1.87 -22.42
N PRO A 117 1.19 -2.18 -23.28
CA PRO A 117 1.36 -1.46 -24.53
C PRO A 117 0.06 -1.65 -25.32
N LEU A 118 -0.70 -0.57 -25.47
CA LEU A 118 -1.90 -0.54 -26.28
C LEU A 118 -1.50 0.00 -27.64
N GLU A 119 -1.96 -0.66 -28.71
CA GLU A 119 -1.83 -0.08 -30.05
C GLU A 119 -2.61 1.24 -30.10
N PRO A 120 -2.09 2.30 -30.75
CA PRO A 120 -2.73 3.62 -30.79
C PRO A 120 -4.16 3.59 -31.35
N THR A 121 -4.48 2.59 -32.17
CA THR A 121 -5.77 2.37 -32.82
C THR A 121 -6.72 1.47 -32.02
N SER A 122 -6.29 0.96 -30.86
CA SER A 122 -7.10 0.08 -30.04
C SER A 122 -8.22 0.86 -29.34
N SER A 123 -9.44 0.31 -29.35
CA SER A 123 -10.59 0.86 -28.62
C SER A 123 -10.32 1.04 -27.11
N PHE A 124 -9.38 0.27 -26.55
CA PHE A 124 -8.94 0.40 -25.16
C PHE A 124 -8.20 1.71 -24.88
N VAL A 125 -7.56 2.33 -25.88
CA VAL A 125 -6.93 3.66 -25.74
C VAL A 125 -8.01 4.72 -25.52
N GLU A 126 -9.09 4.66 -26.29
CA GLU A 126 -10.20 5.62 -26.17
C GLU A 126 -10.90 5.50 -24.82
N GLU A 127 -11.17 4.27 -24.35
CA GLU A 127 -11.76 4.05 -23.03
C GLU A 127 -10.84 4.47 -21.88
N THR A 128 -9.54 4.21 -22.01
CA THR A 128 -8.54 4.62 -21.02
C THR A 128 -8.45 6.14 -20.93
N VAL A 129 -8.40 6.85 -22.07
CA VAL A 129 -8.37 8.32 -22.09
C VAL A 129 -9.63 8.93 -21.47
N ARG A 130 -10.81 8.33 -21.74
CA ARG A 130 -12.09 8.84 -21.22
C ARG A 130 -12.31 8.57 -19.74
N ASN A 131 -11.84 7.43 -19.21
CA ASN A 131 -12.22 6.97 -17.86
C ASN A 131 -11.08 6.96 -16.83
N TRP A 132 -9.80 7.06 -17.24
CA TRP A 132 -8.67 6.86 -16.33
C TRP A 132 -8.30 8.08 -15.47
N GLN A 133 -8.90 9.25 -15.68
CA GLN A 133 -8.64 10.40 -14.81
C GLN A 133 -9.49 10.31 -13.54
N PRO A 134 -8.92 10.02 -12.35
CA PRO A 134 -9.67 10.10 -11.09
C PRO A 134 -10.15 11.54 -10.80
N ASN A 135 -9.62 12.54 -11.53
CA ASN A 135 -10.03 13.94 -11.54
C ASN A 135 -10.69 14.38 -12.87
N HIS A 136 -11.45 13.52 -13.58
CA HIS A 136 -12.27 13.96 -14.73
C HIS A 136 -13.37 15.01 -14.35
N LEU A 137 -13.31 15.59 -13.15
CA LEU A 137 -14.00 16.81 -12.76
C LEU A 137 -13.19 18.11 -12.97
N SER A 138 -11.94 18.06 -13.46
CA SER A 138 -11.20 19.28 -13.85
C SER A 138 -10.69 19.18 -15.30
N GLY A 139 -11.53 19.66 -16.23
CA GLY A 139 -11.40 19.54 -17.68
C GLY A 139 -10.29 20.33 -18.34
N VAL A 140 -9.01 20.06 -18.04
CA VAL A 140 -7.89 20.76 -18.70
C VAL A 140 -6.87 19.82 -19.36
N ALA A 141 -6.60 18.63 -18.82
CA ALA A 141 -5.53 17.78 -19.35
C ALA A 141 -5.92 16.82 -20.50
N GLY A 142 -7.21 16.50 -20.67
CA GLY A 142 -7.69 15.59 -21.73
C GLY A 142 -8.15 16.27 -23.02
N ALA A 143 -8.45 17.57 -22.97
CA ALA A 143 -9.04 18.30 -24.10
C ALA A 143 -8.03 18.55 -25.23
N GLU A 144 -6.76 18.75 -24.90
CA GLU A 144 -5.69 19.02 -25.88
C GLU A 144 -5.37 17.77 -26.71
N TYR A 145 -5.32 16.59 -26.09
CA TYR A 145 -5.11 15.32 -26.80
C TYR A 145 -6.25 14.96 -27.76
N ILE A 146 -7.51 15.17 -27.34
CA ILE A 146 -8.68 14.91 -28.19
C ILE A 146 -8.77 15.91 -29.34
N LYS A 147 -8.35 17.16 -29.12
CA LYS A 147 -8.33 18.20 -30.16
C LYS A 147 -7.28 17.91 -31.22
N ALA A 148 -6.05 17.58 -30.82
CA ALA A 148 -4.97 17.21 -31.75
C ALA A 148 -5.36 15.98 -32.60
N TYR A 149 -5.94 14.95 -31.99
CA TYR A 149 -6.40 13.75 -32.72
C TYR A 149 -7.50 14.05 -33.75
N LYS A 150 -8.44 14.94 -33.43
CA LYS A 150 -9.51 15.36 -34.36
C LYS A 150 -9.02 16.27 -35.48
N GLU A 151 -7.95 17.04 -35.26
CA GLU A 151 -7.34 17.88 -36.28
C GLU A 151 -6.57 17.02 -37.28
N THR A 152 -5.76 16.06 -36.82
CA THR A 152 -5.06 15.09 -37.71
C THR A 152 -6.04 14.22 -38.50
N ALA A 153 -7.13 13.75 -37.88
CA ALA A 153 -8.13 12.93 -38.57
C ALA A 153 -8.94 13.72 -39.63
N LYS A 154 -9.02 15.05 -39.50
CA LYS A 154 -9.65 15.91 -40.51
C LYS A 154 -8.73 16.21 -41.68
N GLU A 155 -7.44 16.36 -41.44
CA GLU A 155 -6.45 16.56 -42.51
C GLU A 155 -6.35 15.33 -43.41
N GLU A 156 -6.37 14.11 -42.84
CA GLU A 156 -6.37 12.85 -43.61
C GLU A 156 -7.65 12.59 -44.42
N GLN A 157 -8.78 13.22 -44.07
CA GLN A 157 -10.02 13.13 -44.84
C GLN A 157 -10.17 14.22 -45.92
N SER A 158 -9.23 15.16 -45.97
CA SER A 158 -9.24 16.30 -46.92
C SER A 158 -8.24 16.17 -48.08
N VAL A 159 -7.56 15.02 -48.17
CA VAL A 159 -6.71 14.59 -49.30
C VAL A 159 -7.41 13.45 -50.02
#